data_AF-A0AAP0MQY8-F1
#
_entry.id   AF-A0AAP0MQY8-F1
#
_cell.length_a   1.000
_cell.length_b   1.000
_cell.length_c   1.000
_cell.angle_alpha   90.00
_cell.angle_beta   90.00
_cell.angle_gamma   90.00
#
_symmetry.space_group_name_H-M   'P 1'
#
loop_
_entity.id
_entity.type
_entity.pdbx_description
1 polymer ?
#
loop_
_entity_poly.entity_id
_entity_poly.type
_entity_poly.pdbx_seq_one_letter_code
_entity_poly.pdbx_strand_id
1 'polypeptide(L)'
;MIHISFTEEEGRPICNHASRFANEIGVDVRLFSQIQYESWGAIPDEEKKVVFERLLTKFEFDMSMPHILNYVNSSMVERYSDHRYNCHKHFKKYATPSEARRHAYKNISQQDWDWLCNHFESDEFKRKATGEQPNEIELFYITHFSIKKGWSNVEPQYDYEKMKEMEQEPVAEDGTPLSPKEIVELVVGKNFRGFGFRPTLPTSGSRISS
;
A
#
# COMPACT_ATOMS: atom_id res chain seq x y z
N MET A 1 -33.62 5.34 11.72
CA MET A 1 -32.27 5.68 11.23
C MET A 1 -31.93 7.08 11.72
N ILE A 2 -30.65 7.41 11.89
CA ILE A 2 -30.22 8.73 12.38
C ILE A 2 -29.94 9.63 11.17
N HIS A 3 -30.65 10.75 11.04
CA HIS A 3 -30.40 11.70 9.96
C HIS A 3 -29.05 12.42 10.15
N ILE A 4 -28.27 12.52 9.08
CA ILE A 4 -27.01 13.27 9.04
C ILE A 4 -27.11 14.38 8.00
N SER A 5 -26.98 15.62 8.44
CA SER A 5 -26.93 16.80 7.57
C SER A 5 -25.48 17.15 7.24
N PHE A 6 -25.24 17.70 6.04
CA PHE A 6 -23.90 17.96 5.51
C PHE A 6 -23.75 19.39 5.00
N THR A 7 -22.52 19.91 4.95
CA THR A 7 -22.21 21.17 4.24
C THR A 7 -22.29 20.99 2.73
N GLU A 8 -22.75 22.02 2.00
CA GLU A 8 -22.94 21.94 0.54
C GLU A 8 -21.62 21.86 -0.25
N GLU A 9 -20.53 22.44 0.24
CA GLU A 9 -19.24 22.47 -0.46
C GLU A 9 -18.35 21.27 -0.14
N GLU A 10 -18.05 21.05 1.14
CA GLU A 10 -17.08 20.03 1.58
C GLU A 10 -17.73 18.69 1.99
N GLY A 11 -19.06 18.64 2.06
CA GLY A 11 -19.78 17.44 2.50
C GLY A 11 -19.41 17.01 3.92
N ARG A 12 -19.12 17.96 4.83
CA ARG A 12 -18.83 17.64 6.23
C ARG A 12 -20.12 17.50 7.03
N PRO A 13 -20.25 16.49 7.91
CA PRO A 13 -21.41 16.37 8.79
C PRO A 13 -21.55 17.57 9.74
N ILE A 14 -22.73 18.20 9.75
CA ILE A 14 -23.09 19.37 10.57
C ILE A 14 -24.31 19.08 11.46
N CYS A 15 -24.20 18.04 12.27
CA CYS A 15 -25.23 17.67 13.24
C CYS A 15 -24.62 17.19 14.56
N ASN A 16 -25.45 17.09 15.60
CA ASN A 16 -25.10 16.53 16.92
C ASN A 16 -24.67 15.05 16.87
N HIS A 17 -24.87 14.38 15.74
CA HIS A 17 -24.47 12.99 15.50
C HIS A 17 -23.21 12.83 14.63
N ALA A 18 -22.56 13.93 14.23
CA ALA A 18 -21.36 13.93 13.39
C ALA A 18 -20.24 13.02 13.91
N SER A 19 -19.90 13.11 15.21
CA SER A 19 -18.86 12.28 15.81
C SER A 19 -19.22 10.79 15.82
N ARG A 20 -20.50 10.47 16.04
CA ARG A 20 -21.00 9.09 15.99
C ARG A 20 -20.90 8.53 14.58
N PHE A 21 -21.28 9.32 13.58
CA PHE A 21 -21.15 8.95 12.17
C PHE A 21 -19.69 8.66 11.79
N ALA A 22 -18.77 9.56 12.10
CA ALA A 22 -17.34 9.38 11.81
C ALA A 22 -16.72 8.14 12.51
N ASN A 23 -17.13 7.87 13.76
CA ASN A 23 -16.70 6.68 14.48
C ASN A 23 -17.23 5.40 13.85
N GLU A 24 -18.50 5.40 13.42
CA GLU A 24 -19.12 4.25 12.80
C GLU A 24 -18.49 3.91 11.45
N ILE A 25 -18.12 4.91 10.63
CA ILE A 25 -17.32 4.70 9.41
C ILE A 25 -16.05 3.91 9.77
N GLY A 26 -15.34 4.32 10.82
CA GLY A 26 -14.14 3.60 11.27
C GLY A 26 -14.43 2.18 11.74
N VAL A 27 -15.54 1.96 12.45
CA VAL A 27 -15.94 0.61 12.91
C VAL A 27 -16.27 -0.28 11.71
N ASP A 28 -17.09 0.19 10.79
CA ASP A 28 -17.53 -0.59 9.65
C ASP A 28 -16.34 -0.92 8.71
N VAL A 29 -15.42 0.02 8.47
CA VAL A 29 -14.19 -0.24 7.70
C VAL A 29 -13.30 -1.30 8.36
N ARG A 30 -13.13 -1.27 9.68
CA ARG A 30 -12.25 -2.24 10.36
C ARG A 30 -12.82 -3.65 10.44
N LEU A 31 -14.14 -3.78 10.46
CA LEU A 31 -14.81 -5.06 10.68
C LEU A 31 -15.28 -5.72 9.37
N PHE A 32 -15.53 -4.94 8.32
CA PHE A 32 -16.17 -5.44 7.09
C PHE A 32 -15.37 -5.16 5.83
N SER A 33 -14.13 -4.68 5.95
CA SER A 33 -13.20 -4.57 4.82
C SER A 33 -12.07 -5.57 4.98
N GLN A 34 -11.77 -6.32 3.91
CA GLN A 34 -10.66 -7.26 3.94
C GLN A 34 -9.34 -6.51 4.03
N ILE A 35 -8.55 -6.80 5.07
CA ILE A 35 -7.29 -6.09 5.30
C ILE A 35 -6.16 -6.52 4.37
N GLN A 36 -6.37 -7.56 3.57
CA GLN A 36 -5.37 -8.11 2.64
C GLN A 36 -5.17 -7.23 1.38
N TYR A 37 -6.03 -6.23 1.15
CA TYR A 37 -5.82 -5.27 0.06
C TYR A 37 -4.81 -4.19 0.46
N GLU A 38 -3.92 -3.81 -0.46
CA GLU A 38 -2.86 -2.81 -0.17
C GLU A 38 -3.42 -1.42 0.16
N SER A 39 -4.57 -1.07 -0.41
CA SER A 39 -5.25 0.21 -0.20
C SER A 39 -6.76 0.05 -0.34
N TRP A 40 -7.51 1.02 0.19
CA TRP A 40 -8.96 1.08 -0.01
C TRP A 40 -9.35 1.06 -1.49
N GLY A 41 -8.59 1.75 -2.34
CA GLY A 41 -8.84 1.79 -3.79
C GLY A 41 -8.67 0.44 -4.49
N ALA A 42 -7.87 -0.47 -3.93
CA ALA A 42 -7.65 -1.81 -4.48
C ALA A 42 -8.77 -2.81 -4.14
N ILE A 43 -9.65 -2.48 -3.20
CA ILE A 43 -10.80 -3.32 -2.83
C ILE A 43 -11.83 -3.28 -3.98
N PRO A 44 -12.40 -4.43 -4.41
CA PRO A 44 -13.50 -4.44 -5.38
C PRO A 44 -14.71 -3.65 -4.90
N ASP A 45 -15.44 -3.02 -5.82
CA ASP A 45 -16.56 -2.15 -5.45
C ASP A 45 -17.72 -2.93 -4.82
N GLU A 46 -17.91 -4.19 -5.21
CA GLU A 46 -18.89 -5.11 -4.60
C GLU A 46 -18.62 -5.34 -3.11
N GLU A 47 -17.33 -5.41 -2.72
CA GLU A 47 -16.94 -5.57 -1.33
C GLU A 47 -17.03 -4.26 -0.55
N LYS A 48 -16.62 -3.13 -1.16
CA LYS A 48 -16.82 -1.81 -0.54
C LYS A 48 -18.29 -1.54 -0.29
N LYS A 49 -19.18 -1.99 -1.20
CA LYS A 49 -20.63 -1.81 -1.10
C LYS A 49 -21.19 -2.31 0.22
N VAL A 50 -20.67 -3.42 0.75
CA VAL A 50 -21.08 -3.96 2.06
C VAL A 50 -20.87 -2.93 3.18
N VAL A 51 -19.74 -2.20 3.16
CA VAL A 51 -19.44 -1.16 4.16
C VAL A 51 -20.40 0.02 4.03
N PHE A 52 -20.70 0.45 2.79
CA PHE A 52 -21.66 1.54 2.54
C PHE A 52 -23.08 1.15 2.95
N GLU A 53 -23.56 -0.04 2.58
CA GLU A 53 -24.90 -0.53 2.93
C GLU A 53 -25.08 -0.57 4.45
N ARG A 54 -24.04 -0.98 5.20
CA ARG A 54 -24.07 -0.98 6.66
C ARG A 54 -24.22 0.41 7.26
N LEU A 55 -23.55 1.42 6.71
CA LEU A 55 -23.74 2.81 7.15
C LEU A 55 -25.17 3.27 6.90
N LEU A 56 -25.74 2.95 5.73
CA LEU A 56 -27.11 3.31 5.36
C LEU A 56 -28.17 2.60 6.21
N THR A 57 -27.87 1.45 6.82
CA THR A 57 -28.80 0.83 7.79
C THR A 57 -28.91 1.62 9.11
N LYS A 58 -27.91 2.44 9.45
CA LYS A 58 -27.82 3.16 10.73
C LYS A 58 -28.16 4.64 10.55
N PHE A 59 -27.76 5.22 9.43
CA PHE A 59 -27.84 6.64 9.14
C PHE A 59 -28.60 6.92 7.84
N GLU A 60 -29.30 8.04 7.82
CA GLU A 60 -30.04 8.53 6.68
C GLU A 60 -29.33 9.75 6.08
N PHE A 61 -28.85 9.61 4.85
CA PHE A 61 -28.17 10.65 4.07
C PHE A 61 -28.18 10.33 2.57
N ASP A 62 -28.03 11.36 1.73
CA ASP A 62 -28.11 11.22 0.27
C ASP A 62 -26.73 10.95 -0.36
N MET A 63 -26.48 9.68 -0.67
CA MET A 63 -25.25 9.24 -1.35
C MET A 63 -25.20 9.59 -2.84
N SER A 64 -26.28 10.10 -3.43
CA SER A 64 -26.25 10.60 -4.82
C SER A 64 -25.55 11.97 -4.93
N MET A 65 -25.42 12.69 -3.82
CA MET A 65 -24.74 13.99 -3.76
C MET A 65 -23.21 13.79 -3.81
N PRO A 66 -22.50 14.35 -4.82
CA PRO A 66 -21.07 14.10 -4.99
C PRO A 66 -20.20 14.50 -3.80
N HIS A 67 -20.50 15.62 -3.14
CA HIS A 67 -19.73 16.08 -1.98
C HIS A 67 -19.88 15.13 -0.77
N ILE A 68 -21.07 14.56 -0.55
CA ILE A 68 -21.32 13.58 0.52
C ILE A 68 -20.61 12.28 0.21
N LEU A 69 -20.76 11.76 -1.02
CA LEU A 69 -20.07 10.55 -1.47
C LEU A 69 -18.55 10.68 -1.31
N ASN A 70 -17.99 11.82 -1.76
CA ASN A 70 -16.56 12.11 -1.64
C ASN A 70 -16.10 12.14 -0.19
N TYR A 71 -16.85 12.78 0.71
CA TYR A 71 -16.53 12.81 2.14
C TYR A 71 -16.51 11.41 2.74
N VAL A 72 -17.56 10.61 2.51
CA VAL A 72 -17.68 9.26 3.08
C VAL A 72 -16.56 8.36 2.55
N ASN A 73 -16.34 8.36 1.23
CA ASN A 73 -15.28 7.56 0.63
C ASN A 73 -13.87 8.00 1.09
N SER A 74 -13.61 9.31 1.17
CA SER A 74 -12.33 9.82 1.69
C SER A 74 -12.12 9.43 3.16
N SER A 75 -13.19 9.47 3.96
CA SER A 75 -13.16 8.99 5.34
C SER A 75 -12.84 7.50 5.40
N MET A 76 -13.42 6.68 4.52
CA MET A 76 -13.10 5.24 4.46
C MET A 76 -11.64 4.99 4.07
N VAL A 77 -11.10 5.72 3.09
CA VAL A 77 -9.68 5.67 2.70
C VAL A 77 -8.77 5.98 3.88
N GLU A 78 -9.06 7.06 4.62
CA GLU A 78 -8.30 7.46 5.82
C GLU A 78 -8.38 6.36 6.89
N ARG A 79 -9.59 5.89 7.23
CA ARG A 79 -9.79 4.86 8.26
C ARG A 79 -9.13 3.52 7.92
N TYR A 80 -9.13 3.13 6.65
CA TYR A 80 -8.47 1.91 6.21
C TYR A 80 -6.95 2.03 6.34
N SER A 81 -6.40 3.16 5.88
CA SER A 81 -4.97 3.45 5.97
C SER A 81 -4.49 3.53 7.43
N ASP A 82 -5.24 4.22 8.28
CA ASP A 82 -5.01 4.29 9.73
C ASP A 82 -5.02 2.91 10.37
N HIS A 83 -5.94 2.03 9.96
CA HIS A 83 -6.02 0.69 10.51
C HIS A 83 -4.78 -0.13 10.18
N ARG A 84 -4.35 -0.13 8.91
CA ARG A 84 -3.11 -0.79 8.48
C ARG A 84 -1.88 -0.21 9.17
N TYR A 85 -1.82 1.12 9.31
CA TYR A 85 -0.75 1.80 10.04
C TYR A 85 -0.69 1.34 11.51
N ASN A 86 -1.85 1.26 12.18
CA ASN A 86 -1.91 0.79 13.57
C ASN A 86 -1.50 -0.68 13.73
N CYS A 87 -1.81 -1.53 12.74
CA CYS A 87 -1.34 -2.91 12.67
C CYS A 87 0.18 -2.96 12.59
N HIS A 88 0.79 -2.19 11.68
CA HIS A 88 2.24 -2.10 11.54
C HIS A 88 2.91 -1.53 12.79
N LYS A 89 2.34 -0.47 13.39
CA LYS A 89 2.81 0.10 14.66
C LYS A 89 2.78 -0.94 15.78
N HIS A 90 1.77 -1.80 15.81
CA HIS A 90 1.68 -2.90 16.77
C HIS A 90 2.73 -3.99 16.50
N PHE A 91 2.91 -4.40 15.25
CA PHE A 91 3.96 -5.34 14.83
C PHE A 91 5.35 -4.90 15.30
N LYS A 92 5.69 -3.60 15.14
CA LYS A 92 6.98 -3.02 15.53
C LYS A 92 7.25 -2.97 17.05
N LYS A 93 6.28 -3.31 17.90
CA LYS A 93 6.50 -3.35 19.37
C LYS A 93 7.33 -4.56 19.81
N TYR A 94 7.38 -5.59 18.98
CA TYR A 94 8.04 -6.86 19.29
C TYR A 94 9.44 -6.90 18.66
N ALA A 95 10.37 -7.60 19.31
CA ALA A 95 11.76 -7.62 18.87
C ALA A 95 11.96 -8.49 17.63
N THR A 96 11.14 -9.53 17.48
CA THR A 96 11.21 -10.46 16.35
C THR A 96 9.87 -10.61 15.65
N PRO A 97 9.84 -10.86 14.34
CA PRO A 97 8.59 -11.12 13.64
C PRO A 97 7.86 -12.37 14.17
N SER A 98 8.61 -13.41 14.55
CA SER A 98 8.07 -14.62 15.18
C SER A 98 7.32 -14.34 16.48
N GLU A 99 7.81 -13.38 17.28
CA GLU A 99 7.10 -12.91 18.46
C GLU A 99 5.85 -12.12 18.07
N ALA A 100 5.97 -11.16 17.14
CA ALA A 100 4.84 -10.35 16.68
C ALA A 100 3.67 -11.21 16.15
N ARG A 101 3.95 -12.31 15.45
CA ARG A 101 2.93 -13.25 14.94
C ARG A 101 2.07 -13.88 16.02
N ARG A 102 2.60 -14.07 17.23
CA ARG A 102 1.86 -14.62 18.37
C ARG A 102 0.93 -13.60 19.03
N HIS A 103 1.03 -12.33 18.64
CA HIS A 103 0.30 -11.22 19.24
C HIS A 103 -0.52 -10.47 18.19
N ALA A 104 -1.54 -11.15 17.64
CA ALA A 104 -2.45 -10.55 16.68
C ALA A 104 -3.02 -9.21 17.16
N TYR A 105 -3.11 -8.24 16.24
CA TYR A 105 -3.76 -6.97 16.53
C TYR A 105 -5.25 -7.19 16.79
N LYS A 106 -5.83 -6.39 17.70
CA LYS A 106 -7.22 -6.54 18.12
C LYS A 106 -8.19 -6.60 16.94
N ASN A 107 -9.18 -7.48 17.03
CA ASN A 107 -10.25 -7.69 16.04
C ASN A 107 -9.74 -8.10 14.64
N ILE A 108 -8.55 -8.68 14.53
CA ILE A 108 -8.02 -9.30 13.31
C ILE A 108 -7.89 -10.79 13.54
N SER A 109 -8.28 -11.60 12.55
CA SER A 109 -8.10 -13.05 12.61
C SER A 109 -6.60 -13.40 12.59
N GLN A 110 -6.22 -14.56 13.15
CA GLN A 110 -4.82 -14.98 13.09
C GLN A 110 -4.32 -15.13 11.64
N GLN A 111 -5.17 -15.59 10.73
CA GLN A 111 -4.85 -15.73 9.30
C GLN A 111 -4.53 -14.38 8.65
N ASP A 112 -5.38 -13.38 8.85
CA ASP A 112 -5.16 -12.03 8.33
C ASP A 112 -3.93 -11.37 8.97
N TRP A 113 -3.71 -11.65 10.26
CA TRP A 113 -2.52 -11.17 10.96
C TRP A 113 -1.24 -11.77 10.41
N ASP A 114 -1.23 -13.08 10.13
CA ASP A 114 -0.07 -13.75 9.53
C ASP A 114 0.21 -13.24 8.12
N TRP A 115 -0.84 -12.95 7.34
CA TRP A 115 -0.72 -12.29 6.05
C TRP A 115 -0.11 -10.89 6.19
N LEU A 116 -0.58 -10.08 7.15
CA LEU A 116 -0.01 -8.75 7.42
C LEU A 116 1.44 -8.81 7.87
N CYS A 117 1.80 -9.77 8.73
CA CYS A 117 3.18 -9.97 9.14
C CYS A 117 4.07 -10.34 7.94
N ASN A 118 3.63 -11.24 7.07
CA ASN A 118 4.34 -11.55 5.81
C ASN A 118 4.54 -10.28 4.97
N HIS A 119 3.49 -9.46 4.84
CA HIS A 119 3.56 -8.20 4.11
C HIS A 119 4.58 -7.24 4.74
N PHE A 120 4.56 -7.05 6.07
CA PHE A 120 5.50 -6.17 6.77
C PHE A 120 6.95 -6.67 6.71
N GLU A 121 7.16 -7.98 6.63
CA GLU A 121 8.48 -8.60 6.50
C GLU A 121 9.01 -8.58 5.07
N SER A 122 8.15 -8.36 4.06
CA SER A 122 8.56 -8.32 2.66
C SER A 122 9.57 -7.21 2.39
N ASP A 123 10.53 -7.50 1.53
CA ASP A 123 11.57 -6.53 1.15
C ASP A 123 10.97 -5.30 0.46
N GLU A 124 9.90 -5.50 -0.32
CA GLU A 124 9.14 -4.39 -0.92
C GLU A 124 8.60 -3.43 0.15
N PHE A 125 7.97 -3.94 1.21
CA PHE A 125 7.44 -3.10 2.27
C PHE A 125 8.55 -2.41 3.06
N LYS A 126 9.63 -3.12 3.40
CA LYS A 126 10.78 -2.55 4.11
C LYS A 126 11.42 -1.42 3.32
N ARG A 127 11.65 -1.60 2.00
CA ARG A 127 12.18 -0.55 1.11
C ARG A 127 11.26 0.67 1.05
N LYS A 128 9.96 0.47 0.86
CA LYS A 128 8.97 1.56 0.90
C LYS A 128 9.00 2.31 2.24
N ALA A 129 9.20 1.60 3.36
CA ALA A 129 9.26 2.20 4.69
C ALA A 129 10.57 2.94 4.98
N THR A 130 11.71 2.51 4.43
CA THR A 130 13.02 3.17 4.58
C THR A 130 13.27 4.27 3.55
N GLY A 131 12.49 4.28 2.45
CA GLY A 131 12.72 5.17 1.31
C GLY A 131 13.88 4.71 0.41
N GLU A 132 14.39 3.51 0.64
CA GLU A 132 15.44 2.89 -0.16
C GLU A 132 14.95 2.69 -1.60
N GLN A 133 15.76 3.17 -2.56
CA GLN A 133 15.45 3.04 -3.98
C GLN A 133 15.96 1.68 -4.49
N PRO A 134 15.21 1.02 -5.38
CA PRO A 134 15.73 -0.16 -6.06
C PRO A 134 17.00 0.22 -6.84
N ASN A 135 17.97 -0.69 -6.89
CA ASN A 135 19.13 -0.50 -7.76
C ASN A 135 18.73 -0.66 -9.25
N GLU A 136 19.63 -0.39 -10.18
CA GLU A 136 19.33 -0.37 -11.60
C GLU A 136 18.89 -1.74 -12.16
N ILE A 137 19.48 -2.84 -11.68
CA ILE A 137 19.11 -4.21 -12.08
C ILE A 137 17.71 -4.55 -11.56
N GLU A 138 17.43 -4.21 -10.30
CA GLU A 138 16.10 -4.37 -9.72
C GLU A 138 15.08 -3.54 -10.50
N LEU A 139 15.37 -2.25 -10.75
CA LEU A 139 14.50 -1.35 -11.50
C LEU A 139 14.19 -1.90 -12.90
N PHE A 140 15.17 -2.52 -13.56
CA PHE A 140 14.96 -3.23 -14.82
C PHE A 140 13.91 -4.33 -14.68
N TYR A 141 14.05 -5.19 -13.67
CA TYR A 141 13.09 -6.26 -13.37
C TYR A 141 11.67 -5.72 -13.13
N ILE A 142 11.50 -4.73 -12.23
CA ILE A 142 10.16 -4.21 -11.87
C ILE A 142 9.45 -3.55 -13.06
N THR A 143 10.21 -3.02 -14.02
CA THR A 143 9.67 -2.33 -15.20
C THR A 143 9.36 -3.27 -16.37
N HIS A 144 9.97 -4.46 -16.43
CA HIS A 144 9.86 -5.40 -17.55
C HIS A 144 9.17 -6.73 -17.20
N PHE A 145 9.02 -7.03 -15.91
CA PHE A 145 8.34 -8.23 -15.42
C PHE A 145 7.00 -7.89 -14.77
N SER A 146 5.94 -8.57 -15.20
CA SER A 146 4.63 -8.51 -14.55
C SER A 146 4.36 -9.82 -13.80
N ILE A 147 3.99 -9.74 -12.52
CA ILE A 147 3.54 -10.92 -11.77
C ILE A 147 2.35 -11.63 -12.46
N LYS A 148 1.48 -10.87 -13.14
CA LYS A 148 0.30 -11.44 -13.82
C LYS A 148 0.61 -11.96 -15.22
N LYS A 149 1.51 -11.31 -15.96
CA LYS A 149 1.74 -11.58 -17.39
C LYS A 149 3.10 -12.22 -17.70
N GLY A 150 3.99 -12.31 -16.71
CA GLY A 150 5.40 -12.67 -16.91
C GLY A 150 6.18 -11.56 -17.62
N TRP A 151 7.25 -11.96 -18.31
CA TRP A 151 8.05 -11.10 -19.17
C TRP A 151 7.27 -10.65 -20.41
N SER A 152 7.50 -9.41 -20.86
CA SER A 152 6.84 -8.87 -22.06
C SER A 152 7.20 -9.62 -23.34
N ASN A 153 8.42 -10.14 -23.42
CA ASN A 153 9.03 -10.85 -24.55
C ASN A 153 10.33 -11.51 -24.06
N VAL A 154 11.00 -12.25 -24.95
CA VAL A 154 12.23 -13.01 -24.61
C VAL A 154 13.45 -12.12 -24.34
N GLU A 155 13.51 -10.93 -24.93
CA GLU A 155 14.68 -10.04 -24.81
C GLU A 155 14.90 -9.55 -23.37
N PRO A 156 13.92 -8.93 -22.65
CA PRO A 156 14.12 -8.50 -21.27
C PRO A 156 14.37 -9.66 -20.30
N GLN A 157 13.85 -10.85 -20.60
CA GLN A 157 14.16 -12.02 -19.80
C GLN A 157 15.66 -12.38 -19.93
N TYR A 158 16.16 -12.49 -21.16
CA TYR A 158 17.57 -12.77 -21.43
C TYR A 158 18.49 -11.69 -20.86
N ASP A 159 18.13 -10.42 -21.02
CA ASP A 159 18.88 -9.30 -20.49
C ASP A 159 18.95 -9.36 -18.96
N TYR A 160 17.83 -9.63 -18.28
CA TYR A 160 17.83 -9.76 -16.83
C TYR A 160 18.66 -10.95 -16.34
N GLU A 161 18.55 -12.11 -17.00
CA GLU A 161 19.36 -13.29 -16.67
C GLU A 161 20.86 -12.98 -16.81
N LYS A 162 21.26 -12.29 -17.88
CA LYS A 162 22.64 -11.82 -18.08
C LYS A 162 23.09 -10.81 -17.01
N MET A 163 22.23 -9.87 -16.61
CA MET A 163 22.53 -8.95 -15.50
C MET A 163 22.79 -9.70 -14.19
N LYS A 164 21.99 -10.74 -13.89
CA LYS A 164 22.15 -11.58 -12.69
C LYS A 164 23.42 -12.42 -12.70
N GLU A 165 23.87 -12.87 -13.87
CA GLU A 165 25.15 -13.56 -14.06
C GLU A 165 26.32 -12.60 -13.77
N MET A 166 26.30 -11.41 -14.39
CA MET A 166 27.34 -10.38 -14.19
C MET A 166 27.40 -9.84 -12.75
N GLU A 167 26.30 -9.87 -12.01
CA GLU A 167 26.25 -9.47 -10.59
C GLU A 167 26.96 -10.47 -9.68
N GLN A 168 27.02 -11.76 -10.04
CA GLN A 168 27.71 -12.80 -9.25
C GLN A 168 29.22 -12.83 -9.50
N GLU A 169 29.67 -12.49 -10.71
CA GLU A 169 31.08 -12.43 -11.10
C GLU A 169 31.42 -11.04 -11.70
N PRO A 170 31.40 -9.97 -10.90
CA PRO A 170 31.63 -8.62 -11.41
C PRO A 170 33.13 -8.43 -11.68
N VAL A 171 33.56 -8.72 -12.91
CA VAL A 171 34.95 -8.53 -13.34
C VAL A 171 34.96 -7.57 -14.52
N ALA A 172 35.30 -6.30 -14.27
CA ALA A 172 35.73 -5.40 -15.33
C ALA A 172 37.09 -5.87 -15.90
N GLU A 173 37.47 -5.40 -17.10
CA GLU A 173 38.77 -5.72 -17.71
C GLU A 173 39.97 -5.37 -16.79
N ASP A 174 39.79 -4.49 -15.81
CA ASP A 174 40.79 -4.06 -14.82
C ASP A 174 40.68 -4.77 -13.45
N GLY A 175 39.74 -5.71 -13.27
CA GLY A 175 39.53 -6.45 -12.04
C GLY A 175 38.64 -5.75 -10.99
N THR A 176 38.05 -4.59 -11.31
CA THR A 176 37.12 -3.90 -10.41
C THR A 176 35.71 -4.50 -10.48
N PRO A 177 35.00 -4.65 -9.34
CA PRO A 177 33.59 -5.03 -9.34
C PRO A 177 32.70 -3.98 -10.03
N LEU A 178 31.96 -4.40 -11.05
CA LEU A 178 30.94 -3.59 -11.72
C LEU A 178 29.78 -3.27 -10.78
N SER A 179 29.35 -2.00 -10.77
CA SER A 179 28.13 -1.57 -10.09
C SER A 179 26.87 -2.03 -10.84
N PRO A 180 25.69 -2.14 -10.19
CA PRO A 180 24.43 -2.48 -10.85
C PRO A 180 24.12 -1.60 -12.06
N LYS A 181 24.44 -0.30 -11.97
CA LYS A 181 24.30 0.65 -13.07
C LYS A 181 25.17 0.27 -14.28
N GLU A 182 26.44 -0.03 -14.06
CA GLU A 182 27.36 -0.41 -15.13
C GLU A 182 26.94 -1.73 -15.78
N ILE A 183 26.47 -2.70 -14.99
CA ILE A 183 25.93 -3.96 -15.50
C ILE A 183 24.74 -3.70 -16.43
N VAL A 184 23.77 -2.88 -16.00
CA VAL A 184 22.61 -2.53 -16.84
C VAL A 184 23.04 -1.79 -18.10
N GLU A 185 23.96 -0.82 -18.01
CA GLU A 185 24.48 -0.09 -19.17
C GLU A 185 25.21 -1.01 -20.16
N LEU A 186 25.90 -2.06 -19.69
CA LEU A 186 26.57 -3.05 -20.54
C LEU A 186 25.59 -4.01 -21.22
N VAL A 187 24.49 -4.37 -20.56
CA VAL A 187 23.52 -5.32 -21.11
C VAL A 187 22.53 -4.65 -22.06
N VAL A 188 21.91 -3.53 -21.65
CA VAL A 188 20.83 -2.88 -22.40
C VAL A 188 21.18 -1.49 -22.95
N GLY A 189 22.40 -1.01 -22.68
CA GLY A 189 22.91 0.27 -23.19
C GLY A 189 22.58 1.48 -22.32
N LYS A 190 23.25 2.60 -22.63
CA LYS A 190 23.22 3.86 -21.86
C LYS A 190 21.87 4.61 -21.85
N ASN A 191 20.88 4.13 -22.59
CA ASN A 191 19.58 4.78 -22.74
C ASN A 191 18.47 4.17 -21.87
N PHE A 192 18.80 3.24 -20.97
CA PHE A 192 17.85 2.72 -20.00
C PHE A 192 17.38 3.85 -19.07
N ARG A 193 16.16 4.34 -19.31
CA ARG A 193 15.43 5.22 -18.42
C ARG A 193 14.28 4.41 -17.85
N GLY A 194 14.38 4.02 -16.58
CA GLY A 194 13.32 3.27 -15.88
C GLY A 194 11.96 3.89 -16.18
N PHE A 195 11.17 3.23 -17.02
CA PHE A 195 9.98 3.81 -17.63
C PHE A 195 9.00 4.26 -16.55
N GLY A 196 8.95 5.56 -16.28
CA GLY A 196 7.94 6.17 -15.40
C GLY A 196 8.01 5.75 -13.93
N PHE A 197 9.11 5.15 -13.44
CA PHE A 197 9.25 4.90 -12.01
C PHE A 197 9.35 6.24 -11.28
N ARG A 198 8.29 6.62 -10.58
CA ARG A 198 8.27 7.78 -9.68
C ARG A 198 8.44 7.24 -8.27
N PRO A 199 9.59 7.47 -7.61
CA PRO A 199 9.73 7.12 -6.21
C PRO A 199 8.58 7.74 -5.42
N THR A 200 7.83 6.93 -4.68
CA THR A 200 6.95 7.47 -3.64
C THR A 200 7.85 8.05 -2.57
N LEU A 201 8.04 9.38 -2.61
CA LEU A 201 8.64 10.10 -1.51
C LEU A 201 7.87 9.73 -0.24
N PRO A 202 8.56 9.43 0.89
CA PRO A 202 7.87 9.26 2.15
C PRO A 202 7.06 10.53 2.42
N THR A 203 5.75 10.39 2.55
CA THR A 203 4.91 11.46 3.08
C THR A 203 5.41 11.74 4.49
N SER A 204 6.11 12.86 4.66
CA SER A 204 6.46 13.42 5.96
C SER A 204 5.18 13.92 6.66
N GLY A 205 4.35 12.97 7.07
CA GLY A 205 3.20 13.18 7.93
C GLY A 205 3.62 13.11 9.40
N SER A 206 4.71 13.76 9.79
CA SER A 206 4.93 14.11 11.20
C SER A 206 3.90 15.16 11.56
N ARG A 207 2.69 14.73 11.97
CA ARG A 207 1.84 15.54 12.84
C ARG A 207 2.58 15.65 14.16
N ILE A 208 3.38 16.70 14.29
CA ILE A 208 3.74 17.27 15.58
C ILE A 208 2.42 17.76 16.16
N SER A 209 1.87 16.98 17.09
CA SER A 209 0.87 17.47 18.02
C SER A 209 1.58 18.38 19.02
N SER A 210 1.40 19.69 18.86
CA SER A 210 1.45 20.64 19.97
C SER A 210 0.09 20.65 20.68
#